data_AF-A0A7K4TDV4-F1
#
_entry.id   AF-A0A7K4TDV4-F1
#
_cell.length_a   1.000
_cell.length_b   1.000
_cell.length_c   1.000
_cell.angle_alpha   90.00
_cell.angle_beta   90.00
_cell.angle_gamma   90.00
#
_symmetry.space_group_name_H-M   'P 1'
#
loop_
_entity.id
_entity.type
_entity.pdbx_description
1 polymer ?
#
loop_
_entity_poly.entity_id
_entity_poly.type
_entity_poly.pdbx_seq_one_letter_code
_entity_poly.pdbx_strand_id
1 'polypeptide(L)'
;WWFNSSAGACQSFLFGGCEGNANSFPTERECRESCGGEHCAAPRVTGPCRASFPRWYYTPANQTCRQFIYGGCRGNKNNYQNEEECLSRC
;
A
#
# COMPACT_ATOMS: atom_id res chain seq x y z
N TRP A 1 15.66 -0.33 5.15
CA TRP A 1 14.20 -0.44 5.03
C TRP A 1 13.84 -1.84 4.57
N TRP A 2 12.74 -2.39 5.04
CA TRP A 2 12.22 -3.67 4.60
C TRP A 2 10.72 -3.53 4.37
N PHE A 3 10.16 -4.28 3.42
CA PHE A 3 8.73 -4.29 3.16
C PHE A 3 8.05 -5.30 4.07
N ASN A 4 7.24 -4.80 4.99
CA ASN A 4 6.36 -5.60 5.81
C ASN A 4 5.09 -5.89 5.02
N SER A 5 4.99 -7.09 4.43
CA SER A 5 3.84 -7.49 3.62
C SER A 5 2.54 -7.63 4.40
N SER A 6 2.61 -7.91 5.71
CA SER A 6 1.44 -7.94 6.59
C SER A 6 0.91 -6.54 6.87
N ALA A 7 1.79 -5.55 7.00
CA ALA A 7 1.42 -4.14 7.17
C ALA A 7 1.13 -3.44 5.83
N GLY A 8 1.66 -3.97 4.72
CA GLY A 8 1.65 -3.30 3.42
C GLY A 8 2.52 -2.05 3.38
N ALA A 9 3.56 -1.97 4.22
CA ALA A 9 4.34 -0.76 4.43
C ALA A 9 5.84 -1.03 4.55
N CYS A 10 6.64 -0.05 4.18
CA CYS A 10 8.09 -0.08 4.37
C CYS A 10 8.45 0.37 5.79
N GLN A 11 9.21 -0.45 6.50
CA GLN A 11 9.64 -0.17 7.87
C GLN A 11 11.16 -0.08 7.95
N SER A 12 11.67 0.81 8.80
CA SER A 12 13.10 0.87 9.09
C SER A 12 13.50 -0.26 10.04
N PHE A 13 14.75 -0.70 9.93
CA PHE A 13 15.34 -1.65 10.86
C PHE A 13 16.84 -1.36 10.97
N LEU A 14 17.45 -1.71 12.11
CA LEU A 14 18.89 -1.61 12.30
C LEU A 14 19.59 -2.79 11.63
N PHE A 15 20.26 -2.53 10.50
CA PHE A 15 21.06 -3.53 9.81
C PHE A 15 22.55 -3.35 10.16
N GLY A 16 23.15 -4.35 10.78
CA GLY A 16 24.56 -4.34 11.22
C GLY A 16 25.60 -4.49 10.09
N GLY A 17 25.15 -4.72 8.85
CA GLY A 17 25.99 -4.66 7.65
C GLY A 17 26.79 -5.93 7.35
N CYS A 18 26.12 -7.00 6.89
CA CYS A 18 26.57 -8.13 6.03
C CYS A 18 25.36 -9.07 5.81
N GLU A 19 25.27 -9.79 4.69
CA GLU A 19 24.20 -10.79 4.40
C GLU A 19 22.75 -10.23 4.35
N GLY A 20 22.53 -9.20 3.53
CA GLY A 20 21.16 -8.73 3.23
C GLY A 20 20.40 -9.71 2.34
N ASN A 21 19.07 -9.77 2.49
CA ASN A 21 18.19 -10.45 1.53
C ASN A 21 17.50 -9.43 0.60
N ALA A 22 16.72 -9.91 -0.39
CA ALA A 22 16.03 -9.07 -1.37
C ALA A 22 15.00 -8.09 -0.76
N ASN A 23 14.62 -8.27 0.50
CA ASN A 23 13.71 -7.37 1.24
C ASN A 23 14.48 -6.39 2.15
N SER A 24 15.67 -5.95 1.71
CA SER A 24 16.50 -4.96 2.41
C SER A 24 16.89 -3.84 1.46
N PHE A 25 16.37 -2.64 1.72
CA PHE A 25 16.46 -1.47 0.86
C PHE A 25 17.20 -0.31 1.57
N PRO A 26 18.11 0.40 0.89
CA PRO A 26 18.80 1.58 1.41
C PRO A 26 17.86 2.70 1.84
N THR A 27 16.80 2.97 1.05
CA THR A 27 15.86 4.06 1.29
C THR A 27 14.41 3.57 1.36
N GLU A 28 13.54 4.36 2.02
CA GLU A 28 12.10 4.06 2.06
C GLU A 28 11.49 4.05 0.67
N ARG A 29 11.88 5.03 -0.15
CA ARG A 29 11.42 5.18 -1.53
C ARG A 29 11.70 3.95 -2.37
N GLU A 30 12.93 3.42 -2.32
CA GLU A 30 13.29 2.20 -3.07
C GLU A 30 12.50 0.98 -2.60
N CYS A 31 12.24 0.86 -1.30
CA CYS A 31 11.37 -0.18 -0.76
C CYS A 31 9.93 -0.06 -1.31
N ARG A 32 9.37 1.16 -1.32
CA ARG A 32 8.00 1.41 -1.80
C ARG A 32 7.86 1.17 -3.30
N GLU A 33 8.83 1.62 -4.08
CA GLU A 33 8.87 1.38 -5.54
C GLU A 33 9.00 -0.12 -5.86
N SER A 34 9.79 -0.86 -5.07
CA SER A 34 10.03 -2.29 -5.31
C SER A 34 8.90 -3.19 -4.83
N CYS A 35 8.24 -2.87 -3.72
CA CYS A 35 7.29 -3.78 -3.06
C CYS A 35 5.89 -3.20 -2.81
N GLY A 36 5.70 -1.88 -2.88
CA GLY A 36 4.43 -1.20 -2.59
C GLY A 36 3.37 -1.29 -3.69
N GLY A 37 3.69 -1.90 -4.84
CA GLY A 37 2.85 -1.89 -6.04
C GLY A 37 1.39 -2.31 -5.80
N GLU A 38 1.16 -3.45 -5.14
CA GLU A 38 -0.20 -3.96 -4.88
C GLU A 38 -1.02 -3.10 -3.91
N HIS A 39 -0.35 -2.40 -3.01
CA HIS A 39 -0.96 -1.62 -1.93
C HIS A 39 -1.19 -0.17 -2.32
N CYS A 40 -0.33 0.41 -3.16
CA CYS A 40 -0.30 1.85 -3.37
C CYS A 40 -0.38 2.23 -4.85
N ALA A 41 0.11 1.39 -5.77
CA ALA A 41 0.07 1.67 -7.19
C ALA A 41 -1.08 0.96 -7.93
N ALA A 42 -1.69 -0.05 -7.31
CA ALA A 42 -2.80 -0.77 -7.92
C ALA A 42 -4.03 0.16 -8.12
N PRO A 43 -4.78 0.04 -9.23
CA PRO A 43 -5.96 0.86 -9.47
C PRO A 43 -7.05 0.57 -8.43
N ARG A 44 -7.96 1.52 -8.16
CA ARG A 44 -9.14 1.23 -7.33
C ARG A 44 -10.00 0.14 -7.97
N VAL A 45 -10.54 -0.77 -7.17
CA VAL A 45 -11.42 -1.86 -7.64
C VAL A 45 -12.71 -1.89 -6.82
N THR A 46 -13.83 -1.53 -7.44
CA THR A 46 -15.16 -1.66 -6.82
C THR A 46 -15.53 -3.14 -6.64
N GLY A 47 -15.15 -4.02 -7.56
CA GLY A 47 -15.51 -5.44 -7.52
C GLY A 47 -16.96 -5.69 -7.94
N PRO A 48 -17.39 -6.97 -8.05
CA PRO A 48 -18.69 -7.34 -8.63
C PRO A 48 -19.85 -7.33 -7.62
N CYS A 49 -19.57 -7.30 -6.32
CA CYS A 49 -20.60 -7.20 -5.29
C CYS A 49 -21.24 -5.80 -5.28
N ARG A 50 -22.46 -5.69 -4.73
CA ARG A 50 -23.30 -4.48 -4.84
C ARG A 50 -23.51 -3.72 -3.52
N ALA A 51 -22.70 -4.01 -2.50
CA ALA A 51 -22.71 -3.18 -1.29
C ALA A 51 -22.09 -1.80 -1.59
N SER A 52 -22.30 -0.83 -0.70
CA SER A 52 -21.73 0.52 -0.85
C SER A 52 -20.86 0.82 0.36
N PHE A 53 -19.59 0.44 0.29
CA PHE A 53 -18.60 0.77 1.32
C PHE A 53 -17.74 1.94 0.85
N PRO A 54 -17.83 3.13 1.47
CA PRO A 54 -16.86 4.19 1.26
C PRO A 54 -15.49 3.71 1.71
N ARG A 55 -14.50 3.81 0.82
CA ARG A 55 -13.12 3.39 1.04
C ARG A 55 -12.17 4.39 0.43
N TRP A 56 -10.91 4.28 0.80
CA TRP A 56 -9.82 5.12 0.32
C TRP A 56 -8.83 4.30 -0.51
N TYR A 57 -8.27 4.90 -1.54
CA TYR A 57 -7.19 4.32 -2.32
C TYR A 57 -6.14 5.38 -2.61
N TYR A 58 -4.88 4.98 -2.65
CA TYR A 58 -3.75 5.86 -2.95
C TYR A 58 -3.61 6.06 -4.46
N THR A 59 -3.26 7.29 -4.85
CA THR A 59 -2.95 7.66 -6.22
C THR A 59 -1.50 8.15 -6.32
N PRO A 60 -0.59 7.37 -6.95
CA PRO A 60 0.81 7.77 -7.07
C PRO A 60 1.02 9.06 -7.85
N ALA A 61 0.17 9.33 -8.85
CA ALA A 61 0.28 10.50 -9.73
C ALA A 61 0.28 11.83 -8.97
N ASN A 62 -0.49 11.92 -7.88
CA ASN A 62 -0.62 13.14 -7.08
C ASN A 62 -0.23 12.90 -5.62
N GLN A 63 0.31 11.72 -5.29
CA GLN A 63 0.64 11.29 -3.94
C GLN A 63 -0.50 11.53 -2.92
N THR A 64 -1.75 11.27 -3.33
CA THR A 64 -2.95 11.55 -2.52
C THR A 64 -3.83 10.32 -2.36
N CYS A 65 -4.48 10.22 -1.22
CA CYS A 65 -5.56 9.27 -0.97
C CYS A 65 -6.89 9.86 -1.42
N ARG A 66 -7.70 9.07 -2.13
CA ARG A 66 -9.00 9.51 -2.64
C ARG A 66 -10.07 8.50 -2.28
N GLN A 67 -11.30 8.99 -2.12
CA GLN A 67 -12.44 8.12 -1.84
C GLN A 67 -12.93 7.39 -3.09
N PHE A 68 -13.47 6.19 -2.88
CA PHE A 68 -14.23 5.41 -3.86
C PHE A 68 -15.23 4.50 -3.16
N ILE A 69 -16.15 3.91 -3.94
CA ILE A 69 -17.09 2.91 -3.44
C ILE A 69 -16.56 1.51 -3.74
N TYR A 70 -16.38 0.73 -2.68
CA TYR A 70 -16.08 -0.70 -2.75
C TYR A 70 -17.37 -1.51 -2.61
N GLY A 71 -17.58 -2.43 -3.56
CA GLY A 71 -18.74 -3.31 -3.68
C GLY A 71 -18.81 -4.40 -2.62
N GLY A 72 -17.73 -4.62 -1.85
CA GLY A 72 -17.68 -5.55 -0.73
C GLY A 72 -16.99 -6.88 -1.02
N CYS A 73 -16.61 -7.17 -2.27
CA CYS A 73 -15.86 -8.39 -2.59
C CYS A 73 -14.92 -8.21 -3.79
N ARG A 74 -13.89 -9.08 -3.86
CA ARG A 74 -12.92 -9.15 -4.98
C ARG A 74 -12.27 -7.80 -5.34
N GLY A 75 -11.94 -7.00 -4.33
CA GLY A 75 -11.07 -5.83 -4.47
C GLY A 75 -9.59 -6.22 -4.55
N ASN A 76 -8.70 -5.24 -4.45
CA ASN A 76 -7.26 -5.43 -4.27
C ASN A 76 -6.79 -4.77 -2.96
N LYS A 77 -5.46 -4.71 -2.74
CA LYS A 77 -4.87 -4.21 -1.49
C LYS A 77 -4.81 -2.68 -1.41
N ASN A 78 -5.03 -1.95 -2.51
CA ASN A 78 -5.20 -0.50 -2.50
C ASN A 78 -6.64 -0.12 -2.13
N ASN A 79 -7.03 -0.46 -0.89
CA ASN A 79 -8.37 -0.30 -0.34
C ASN A 79 -8.30 -0.17 1.18
N TYR A 80 -8.49 1.05 1.67
CA TYR A 80 -8.31 1.43 3.07
C TYR A 80 -9.62 1.98 3.67
N GLN A 81 -9.75 1.91 4.98
CA GLN A 81 -10.98 2.30 5.67
C GLN A 81 -11.10 3.81 5.84
N ASN A 82 -9.98 4.50 6.04
CA ASN A 82 -9.90 5.95 6.21
C ASN A 82 -8.67 6.53 5.48
N GLU A 83 -8.59 7.86 5.45
CA GLU A 83 -7.54 8.59 4.74
C GLU A 83 -6.18 8.41 5.43
N GLU A 84 -6.16 8.42 6.77
CA GLU A 84 -4.95 8.29 7.57
C GLU A 84 -4.28 6.92 7.39
N GLU A 85 -5.07 5.84 7.34
CA GLU A 85 -4.58 4.48 7.04
C GLU A 85 -3.98 4.42 5.63
N CYS A 86 -4.63 5.06 4.67
CA CYS A 86 -4.14 5.10 3.28
C CYS A 86 -2.80 5.86 3.19
N LEU A 87 -2.71 7.04 3.81
CA LEU A 87 -1.49 7.87 3.78
C LEU A 87 -0.34 7.25 4.57
N SER A 88 -0.63 6.60 5.69
CA SER A 88 0.40 5.93 6.50
C SER A 88 1.00 4.70 5.84
N ARG A 89 0.25 4.03 4.94
CA ARG A 89 0.71 2.82 4.26
C ARG A 89 1.42 3.07 2.93
N CYS A 90 1.32 4.25 2.30
CA CYS A 90 1.70 4.45 0.88
C CYS A 90 2.74 5.50 0.49
#